data_AF-A0A3N6NS99-F1
#
_entry.id   AF-A0A3N6NS99-F1
#
_cell.length_a   1.000
_cell.length_b   1.000
_cell.length_c   1.000
_cell.angle_alpha   90.00
_cell.angle_beta   90.00
_cell.angle_gamma   90.00
#
_symmetry.space_group_name_H-M   'P 1'
#
loop_
_entity.id
_entity.type
_entity.pdbx_description
1 polymer ?
#
loop_
_entity_poly.entity_id
_entity_poly.type
_entity_poly.pdbx_seq_one_letter_code
_entity_poly.pdbx_strand_id
1 'polypeptide(L)' 'MAFPDGNLDVHDMLVGDDVAFWEWTMTGTHEGEYNGIEPTGRTVDLPGVSKTVIADGKITENWAYFDSQDLLAQLGGTE' A
#
# COMPACT_ATOMS: atom_id res chain seq x y z
N MET A 1 11.75 2.17 -8.28
CA MET A 1 10.61 2.43 -7.36
C MET A 1 9.44 2.77 -8.25
N ALA A 2 8.32 2.05 -8.14
CA ALA A 2 7.21 2.21 -9.07
C ALA A 2 6.44 3.54 -8.89
N PHE A 3 6.39 4.03 -7.64
CA PHE A 3 5.69 5.25 -7.23
C PHE A 3 6.65 6.12 -6.41
N PRO A 4 7.55 6.89 -7.04
CA PRO A 4 8.56 7.68 -6.33
C PRO A 4 7.98 8.88 -5.57
N ASP A 5 6.81 9.36 -5.97
CA ASP A 5 6.01 10.40 -5.30
C ASP A 5 4.97 9.81 -4.34
N GLY A 6 5.10 8.51 -4.01
CA GLY A 6 4.12 7.78 -3.22
C GLY A 6 3.89 8.41 -1.84
N ASN A 7 2.62 8.63 -1.48
CA ASN A 7 2.21 9.06 -0.15
C ASN A 7 1.30 8.01 0.49
N LEU A 8 1.38 7.90 1.81
CA LEU A 8 0.57 6.99 2.60
C LEU A 8 -0.18 7.77 3.68
N ASP A 9 -1.49 7.89 3.51
CA ASP A 9 -2.36 8.55 4.47
C ASP A 9 -2.99 7.49 5.38
N VAL A 10 -2.83 7.65 6.69
CA VAL A 10 -3.44 6.77 7.70
C VAL A 10 -4.77 7.36 8.15
N HIS A 11 -5.84 6.58 8.05
CA HIS A 11 -7.20 7.05 8.37
C HIS A 11 -7.63 6.66 9.77
N ASP A 12 -7.35 5.43 10.17
CA ASP A 12 -7.69 4.90 11.48
C ASP A 12 -6.65 3.88 11.96
N MET A 13 -6.57 3.67 13.27
CA MET A 13 -5.64 2.74 13.89
C MET A 13 -6.19 2.18 15.20
N LEU A 14 -6.27 0.85 15.27
CA LEU A 14 -6.51 0.10 16.50
C LEU A 14 -5.19 -0.49 17.00
N VAL A 15 -4.75 -0.06 18.18
CA VAL A 15 -3.52 -0.53 18.82
C VAL A 15 -3.87 -1.41 20.01
N GLY A 16 -3.46 -2.68 19.94
CA GLY A 16 -3.36 -3.58 21.09
C GLY A 16 -1.93 -3.60 21.65
N ASP A 17 -1.67 -4.51 22.59
CA ASP A 17 -0.39 -4.56 23.30
C ASP A 17 0.80 -4.87 22.36
N ASP A 18 0.67 -5.89 21.52
CA ASP A 18 1.73 -6.36 20.61
C ASP A 18 1.34 -6.25 19.13
N VAL A 19 0.11 -5.82 18.83
CA VAL A 19 -0.42 -5.79 17.46
C VAL A 19 -1.18 -4.50 17.20
N ALA A 20 -0.88 -3.84 16.08
CA ALA A 20 -1.65 -2.71 15.57
C ALA A 20 -2.32 -3.07 14.23
N PHE A 21 -3.58 -2.72 14.09
CA PHE A 21 -4.31 -2.70 12.82
C PHE A 21 -4.51 -1.26 12.41
N TRP A 22 -4.26 -0.93 11.15
CA TRP A 22 -4.42 0.44 10.67
C TRP A 22 -4.89 0.48 9.23
N GLU A 23 -5.86 1.36 8.98
CA GLU A 23 -6.43 1.63 7.66
C GLU A 23 -5.67 2.77 7.00
N TRP A 24 -5.41 2.63 5.70
CA TRP A 24 -4.61 3.58 4.94
C TRP A 24 -5.06 3.70 3.50
N THR A 25 -4.66 4.80 2.87
CA THR A 25 -4.68 4.97 1.42
C THR A 25 -3.27 5.30 0.94
N MET A 26 -2.79 4.57 -0.06
CA MET A 26 -1.57 4.91 -0.80
C MET A 26 -1.96 5.65 -2.08
N THR A 27 -1.37 6.82 -2.29
CA THR A 27 -1.45 7.54 -3.57
C THR A 27 -0.08 7.62 -4.21
N GLY A 28 -0.03 7.81 -5.53
CA GLY A 28 1.22 8.04 -6.25
C GLY A 28 1.07 7.95 -7.75
N THR A 29 2.08 8.40 -8.49
CA THR A 29 2.15 8.33 -9.95
C THR A 29 3.00 7.14 -10.37
N HIS A 30 2.50 6.35 -11.30
CA HIS A 30 3.21 5.18 -11.84
C HIS A 30 4.34 5.61 -12.77
N GLU A 31 5.53 5.83 -12.21
CA GLU A 31 6.73 6.34 -12.91
C GLU A 31 7.86 5.30 -13.03
N GLY A 32 7.73 4.14 -12.41
CA GLY A 32 8.64 3.00 -12.60
C GLY A 32 7.89 1.69 -12.75
N GLU A 33 8.53 0.67 -13.32
CA GLU A 33 7.91 -0.63 -13.59
C GLU A 33 7.27 -1.25 -12.33
N TYR A 34 6.04 -1.73 -12.48
CA TYR A 34 5.29 -2.46 -11.44
C TYR A 34 4.72 -3.76 -12.00
N ASN A 35 5.13 -4.92 -11.45
CA ASN A 35 4.65 -6.24 -11.89
C ASN A 35 4.72 -6.46 -13.42
N GLY A 36 5.77 -5.99 -14.08
CA GLY A 36 5.95 -6.09 -15.53
C GLY A 36 5.14 -5.08 -16.35
N ILE A 37 4.40 -4.16 -15.71
CA ILE A 37 3.73 -3.04 -16.36
C ILE A 37 4.72 -1.87 -16.41
N GLU A 38 5.05 -1.42 -17.61
CA GLU A 38 5.85 -0.22 -17.86
C GLU A 38 5.18 1.05 -17.28
N PRO A 39 5.95 2.10 -16.93
CA PRO A 39 5.42 3.30 -16.30
C PRO A 39 4.36 3.98 -17.17
N THR A 40 3.17 4.13 -16.62
CA THR A 40 1.98 4.62 -17.36
C THR A 40 1.70 6.10 -17.16
N GLY A 41 2.33 6.75 -16.18
CA GLY A 41 2.02 8.12 -15.78
C GLY A 41 0.65 8.31 -15.14
N ARG A 42 -0.08 7.23 -14.85
CA ARG A 42 -1.37 7.28 -14.15
C ARG A 42 -1.15 7.43 -12.65
N THR A 43 -2.04 8.18 -12.01
CA THR A 43 -2.13 8.24 -10.56
C THR A 43 -2.97 7.07 -10.05
N VAL A 44 -2.56 6.50 -8.91
CA VAL A 44 -3.32 5.49 -8.20
C VAL A 44 -3.86 6.03 -6.88
N ASP A 45 -5.00 5.49 -6.46
CA ASP A 45 -5.58 5.63 -5.13
C ASP A 45 -5.89 4.22 -4.63
N LEU A 46 -5.06 3.73 -3.72
CA LEU A 46 -5.08 2.35 -3.25
C LEU A 46 -5.43 2.30 -1.76
N PRO A 47 -6.69 2.00 -1.41
CA PRO A 47 -7.07 1.75 -0.02
C PRO A 47 -6.54 0.38 0.44
N GLY A 48 -6.21 0.30 1.72
CA GLY A 48 -5.76 -0.94 2.35
C GLY A 48 -5.80 -0.92 3.87
N VAL A 49 -5.52 -2.08 4.45
CA VAL A 49 -5.38 -2.27 5.89
C VAL A 49 -4.12 -3.04 6.17
N SER A 50 -3.40 -2.68 7.22
CA SER A 50 -2.19 -3.35 7.65
C SER A 50 -2.34 -3.96 9.04
N LYS A 51 -1.82 -5.17 9.23
CA LYS A 51 -1.54 -5.76 10.54
C LYS A 51 -0.05 -5.64 10.82
N THR A 52 0.30 -5.04 11.96
CA THR A 52 1.69 -4.83 12.37
C THR A 52 1.93 -5.48 13.73
N VAL A 53 2.95 -6.32 13.86
CA VAL A 53 3.36 -6.91 15.13
C VAL A 53 4.54 -6.12 15.68
N ILE A 54 4.47 -5.80 16.97
CA ILE A 54 5.45 -4.99 17.69
C ILE A 54 5.99 -5.82 18.85
N ALA A 55 7.31 -5.91 18.96
CA ALA A 55 7.99 -6.50 20.11
C ALA A 55 9.22 -5.65 20.46
N ASP A 56 9.48 -5.44 21.75
CA ASP A 56 10.58 -4.62 22.25
C ASP A 56 10.64 -3.20 21.62
N GLY A 57 9.45 -2.61 21.39
CA GLY A 57 9.31 -1.29 20.77
C GLY A 57 9.70 -1.23 19.28
N LYS A 58 9.82 -2.37 18.60
CA LYS A 58 10.16 -2.47 17.17
C LYS A 58 9.09 -3.24 16.42
N ILE A 59 8.86 -2.85 15.17
CA ILE A 59 8.04 -3.63 14.23
C ILE A 59 8.84 -4.88 13.85
N THR A 60 8.27 -6.06 14.12
CA THR A 60 8.87 -7.35 13.75
C THR A 60 8.26 -7.91 12.49
N GLU A 61 6.96 -7.70 12.27
CA GLU A 61 6.21 -8.19 11.12
C GLU A 61 5.18 -7.16 10.66
N ASN A 62 4.93 -7.09 9.36
CA ASN A 62 3.88 -6.28 8.78
C ASN A 62 3.24 -7.03 7.59
N TRP A 63 1.92 -7.09 7.58
CA TRP A 63 1.15 -7.57 6.44
C TRP A 63 0.22 -6.46 5.97
N ALA A 64 0.29 -6.14 4.69
CA ALA A 64 -0.61 -5.22 4.03
C ALA A 64 -1.65 -6.02 3.23
N TYR A 65 -2.91 -5.64 3.37
CA TYR A 65 -4.04 -6.19 2.63
C TYR A 65 -4.66 -5.04 1.82
N PHE A 66 -4.70 -5.22 0.51
CA PHE A 66 -5.27 -4.27 -0.44
C PHE A 66 -5.75 -5.02 -1.67
N ASP A 67 -6.58 -4.38 -2.49
CA ASP A 67 -7.04 -4.96 -3.75
C ASP A 67 -5.96 -4.81 -4.82
N SER A 68 -5.20 -5.88 -5.05
CA SER A 68 -4.17 -5.89 -6.08
C SER A 68 -4.73 -5.91 -7.49
N GLN A 69 -5.96 -6.41 -7.70
CA GLN A 69 -6.61 -6.41 -9.01
C GLN A 69 -7.08 -5.00 -9.38
N ASP A 70 -7.64 -4.27 -8.42
CA ASP A 70 -7.99 -2.87 -8.61
C ASP A 70 -6.74 -2.03 -8.94
N LEU A 71 -5.63 -2.23 -8.22
CA LEU A 71 -4.36 -1.57 -8.56
C LEU A 71 -3.92 -1.87 -10.00
N LEU A 72 -3.92 -3.13 -10.42
CA LEU A 72 -3.56 -3.49 -11.80
C LEU A 72 -4.50 -2.85 -12.83
N ALA A 73 -5.80 -2.82 -12.56
CA ALA A 73 -6.79 -2.16 -13.41
C ALA A 73 -6.54 -0.65 -13.52
N GLN A 74 -6.21 0.03 -12.42
CA GLN A 74 -5.82 1.45 -12.42
C GLN A 74 -4.59 1.68 -13.30
N LEU A 75 -3.60 0.79 -13.22
CA LEU A 75 -2.40 0.81 -14.07
C LEU A 75 -2.66 0.39 -15.53
N GLY A 76 -3.88 -0.02 -15.87
CA GLY A 76 -4.23 -0.45 -17.22
C GLY A 76 -3.76 -1.85 -17.59
N GLY A 77 -3.36 -2.65 -16.60
CA GLY A 77 -3.25 -4.10 -16.74
C GLY A 77 -4.67 -4.67 -16.82
N THR A 78 -5.14 -4.95 -18.02
CA THR A 78 -6.32 -5.80 -18.22
C THR A 78 -5.87 -7.26 -18.34
N GLU A 79 -6.75 -8.17 -17.92
CA GLU A 79 -6.64 -9.65 -17.95
C GLU A 79 -5.69 -10.26 -19.02
#